data_AF-A0A1F9DFC7-F1
#
_entry.id   AF-A0A1F9DFC7-F1
#
_cell.length_a   1.000
_cell.length_b   1.000
_cell.length_c   1.000
_cell.angle_alpha   90.00
_cell.angle_beta   90.00
_cell.angle_gamma   90.00
#
_symmetry.space_group_name_H-M   'P 1'
#
loop_
_entity.id
_entity.type
_entity.pdbx_description
1 polymer ?
#
loop_
_entity_poly.entity_id
_entity_poly.type
_entity_poly.pdbx_seq_one_letter_code
_entity_poly.pdbx_strand_id
1 'polypeptide(L)' 'MPRGGTLGKIAKEIERLSPKDQLKLVEKLAHQLRKSGITVKRDLDWKGLYGLGKGLWKGEDAQEYVNRVREERV' A
#
# COMPACT_ATOMS: atom_id res chain seq x y z
N MET A 1 -8.65 33.20 -13.35
CA MET A 1 -9.68 32.67 -12.42
C MET A 1 -8.97 32.07 -11.20
N PRO A 2 -9.20 32.54 -9.96
CA PRO A 2 -8.35 32.20 -8.84
C PRO A 2 -8.70 30.80 -8.31
N ARG A 3 -7.79 29.85 -8.47
CA ARG A 3 -7.96 28.44 -8.05
C ARG A 3 -8.19 28.27 -6.53
N GLY A 4 -7.84 29.27 -5.72
CA GLY A 4 -8.00 29.24 -4.26
C GLY A 4 -9.45 29.19 -3.77
N GLY A 5 -10.39 29.84 -4.50
CA GLY A 5 -11.81 29.84 -4.11
C GLY A 5 -12.48 28.47 -4.29
N THR A 6 -11.99 27.65 -5.23
CA THR A 6 -12.56 26.33 -5.53
C THR A 6 -12.15 25.30 -4.49
N LEU A 7 -10.88 25.31 -4.05
CA LEU A 7 -10.39 24.37 -3.04
C LEU A 7 -11.08 24.58 -1.68
N GLY A 8 -11.32 25.84 -1.29
CA GLY A 8 -12.04 26.15 -0.05
C GLY A 8 -13.49 25.66 -0.06
N LYS A 9 -14.16 25.68 -1.21
CA LYS A 9 -15.51 25.10 -1.35
C LYS A 9 -15.49 23.58 -1.21
N ILE A 10 -14.53 22.92 -1.87
CA ILE A 10 -14.36 21.45 -1.78
C ILE A 10 -14.08 21.03 -0.34
N ALA A 11 -13.23 21.75 0.40
CA ALA A 11 -12.94 21.45 1.81
C ALA A 11 -14.22 21.46 2.66
N LYS A 12 -15.07 22.48 2.49
CA LYS A 12 -16.37 22.57 3.18
C LYS A 12 -17.34 21.45 2.81
N GLU A 13 -17.28 20.95 1.58
CA GLU A 13 -18.10 19.80 1.17
C GLU A 13 -17.59 18.49 1.77
N ILE A 14 -16.27 18.33 1.89
CA ILE A 14 -15.65 17.16 2.54
C ILE A 14 -16.00 17.10 4.03
N GLU A 15 -16.01 18.25 4.71
CA GLU A 15 -16.41 18.35 6.13
C GLU A 15 -17.84 17.85 6.40
N ARG A 16 -18.73 17.92 5.40
CA ARG A 16 -20.11 17.43 5.51
C ARG A 16 -20.25 15.92 5.34
N LEU A 17 -19.22 15.24 4.88
CA LEU A 17 -19.21 13.79 4.72
C LEU A 17 -19.07 13.09 6.08
N SER A 18 -19.56 11.86 6.16
CA SER A 18 -19.28 11.01 7.32
C SER A 18 -17.77 10.71 7.41
N PRO A 19 -17.21 10.42 8.60
CA PRO A 19 -15.80 10.05 8.72
C PRO A 19 -15.38 8.87 7.82
N LYS A 20 -16.30 7.93 7.60
CA LYS A 20 -16.08 6.77 6.71
C LYS A 20 -15.96 7.18 5.24
N ASP A 21 -16.77 8.13 4.81
CA ASP A 21 -16.75 8.62 3.43
C ASP A 21 -15.57 9.57 3.17
N GLN A 22 -15.18 10.35 4.18
CA GLN A 22 -13.92 11.11 4.15
C GLN A 22 -12.73 10.18 3.95
N LEU A 23 -12.64 9.08 4.70
CA LEU A 23 -11.57 8.09 4.55
C LEU A 23 -11.54 7.47 3.15
N LYS A 24 -12.69 7.04 2.61
CA LYS A 24 -12.78 6.52 1.24
C LYS A 24 -12.32 7.53 0.20
N LEU A 25 -12.65 8.81 0.39
CA LEU A 25 -12.24 9.88 -0.52
C LEU A 25 -10.73 10.07 -0.49
N VAL A 26 -10.11 10.05 0.70
CA VAL A 26 -8.66 10.10 0.87
C VAL A 26 -7.98 8.93 0.16
N GLU A 27 -8.48 7.71 0.31
CA GLU A 27 -7.93 6.53 -0.37
C GLU A 27 -7.98 6.68 -1.90
N LYS A 28 -9.12 7.12 -2.43
CA LYS A 28 -9.31 7.34 -3.86
C LYS A 28 -8.36 8.41 -4.40
N LEU A 29 -8.21 9.52 -3.68
CA LEU A 29 -7.29 10.61 -4.03
C LEU A 29 -5.83 10.14 -3.98
N ALA A 30 -5.44 9.43 -2.92
CA ALA A 30 -4.09 8.87 -2.80
C ALA A 30 -3.77 7.90 -3.95
N HIS A 31 -4.72 7.05 -4.35
CA HIS A 31 -4.56 6.15 -5.50
C HIS A 31 -4.40 6.91 -6.82
N GLN A 32 -5.19 7.96 -7.04
CA GLN A 32 -5.09 8.79 -8.24
C GLN A 32 -3.73 9.53 -8.31
N LEU A 33 -3.25 10.06 -7.18
CA LEU A 33 -1.94 10.71 -7.09
C LEU A 33 -0.78 9.74 -7.29
N ARG A 34 -0.93 8.48 -6.86
CA ARG A 34 0.04 7.41 -7.18
C ARG A 34 0.09 7.10 -8.67
N LYS A 35 -1.07 7.04 -9.32
CA LYS A 35 -1.18 6.78 -10.76
C LYS A 35 -0.66 7.94 -11.63
N SER A 36 -0.81 9.18 -11.18
CA SER A 36 -0.33 10.35 -11.92
C SER A 36 1.19 10.52 -11.89
N GLY A 37 1.91 9.68 -11.13
CA GLY A 37 3.37 9.74 -11.03
C GLY A 37 3.89 10.91 -10.20
N ILE A 38 3.01 11.68 -9.56
CA ILE A 38 3.37 12.77 -8.63
C ILE A 38 4.02 12.21 -7.37
N THR A 39 3.58 11.03 -6.91
CA THR A 39 4.33 10.29 -5.91
C THR A 39 5.51 9.64 -6.60
N VAL A 40 6.73 9.94 -6.14
CA VAL A 40 8.00 9.29 -6.54
C VAL A 40 7.71 7.86 -6.96
N LYS A 41 7.96 7.52 -8.24
CA LYS A 41 8.06 6.13 -8.64
C LYS A 41 9.07 5.52 -7.68
N ARG A 42 8.61 4.73 -6.70
CA ARG A 42 9.49 3.78 -6.05
C ARG A 42 9.96 2.92 -7.20
N ASP A 43 11.20 3.10 -7.63
CA ASP A 43 11.87 2.08 -8.42
C ASP A 43 11.81 0.84 -7.55
N LEU A 44 10.88 -0.05 -7.86
CA LEU A 44 10.79 -1.36 -7.27
C LEU A 44 11.94 -2.15 -7.87
N ASP A 45 13.14 -1.89 -7.34
CA ASP A 45 14.33 -2.61 -7.73
C ASP A 45 14.25 -4.01 -7.12
N TRP A 46 14.23 -5.02 -8.00
CA TRP A 46 14.29 -6.43 -7.62
C TRP A 46 15.51 -6.73 -6.74
N LYS A 47 16.61 -5.96 -6.83
CA LYS A 47 17.76 -6.12 -5.94
C LYS A 47 17.42 -5.82 -4.49
N GLY A 48 16.52 -4.86 -4.22
CA GLY A 48 16.04 -4.57 -2.87
C GLY A 48 15.14 -5.67 -2.29
N LEU A 49 14.66 -6.57 -3.15
CA LEU A 49 13.84 -7.72 -2.77
C LEU A 49 14.67 -9.00 -2.57
N TYR A 50 15.91 -9.03 -3.06
CA TYR A 50 16.81 -10.16 -2.88
C TYR A 50 17.12 -10.36 -1.39
N GLY A 51 16.89 -11.57 -0.89
CA GLY A 51 17.17 -11.92 0.51
C GLY A 51 16.10 -11.51 1.52
N LEU A 52 15.09 -10.71 1.15
CA LEU A 52 13.95 -10.41 2.04
C LEU A 52 13.23 -11.68 2.50
N GLY A 53 13.12 -12.66 1.61
CA GLY A 53 12.57 -13.97 1.91
C GLY A 53 13.27 -14.62 3.10
N LYS A 54 14.61 -14.63 3.13
CA LYS A 54 15.42 -15.28 4.18
C LYS A 54 15.07 -14.80 5.59
N GLY A 55 14.75 -13.52 5.76
CA GLY A 55 14.36 -12.95 7.06
C GLY A 55 13.01 -13.46 7.59
N LEU A 56 12.13 -13.92 6.71
CA LEU A 56 10.79 -14.42 7.06
C LEU A 56 10.82 -15.83 7.65
N TRP A 57 11.83 -16.64 7.30
CA TRP A 57 11.93 -18.03 7.76
C TRP A 57 12.40 -18.13 9.22
N LYS A 58 12.73 -17.02 9.91
CA LYS A 58 13.18 -17.02 11.31
C LYS A 58 14.32 -18.02 11.62
N GLY A 59 15.15 -18.33 10.62
CA GLY A 59 16.22 -19.32 10.74
C GLY A 59 15.81 -20.77 10.45
N GLU A 60 14.54 -21.02 10.12
CA GLU A 60 14.06 -22.30 9.62
C GLU A 60 14.65 -22.61 8.24
N ASP A 61 15.14 -23.82 8.08
CA ASP A 61 15.60 -24.31 6.79
C ASP A 61 14.40 -24.65 5.90
N ALA A 62 14.51 -24.29 4.61
CA ALA A 62 13.42 -24.48 3.66
C ALA A 62 13.08 -25.97 3.45
N GLN A 63 14.07 -26.85 3.53
CA GLN A 63 13.88 -28.29 3.36
C GLN A 63 13.20 -28.89 4.60
N GLU A 64 13.57 -28.45 5.79
CA GLU A 64 12.93 -28.87 7.04
C GLU A 64 11.44 -28.52 7.06
N TYR A 65 11.09 -27.30 6.66
CA TYR A 65 9.69 -26.88 6.52
C TYR A 65 8.93 -27.80 5.54
N VAL A 66 9.49 -28.05 4.36
CA VAL A 66 8.84 -28.88 3.33
C VAL A 66 8.66 -30.32 3.81
N ASN A 67 9.65 -30.87 4.51
CA ASN A 67 9.57 -32.22 5.06
C ASN A 67 8.45 -32.32 6.10
N ARG A 68 8.37 -31.38 7.05
CA ARG A 68 7.30 -31.35 8.05
C ARG A 68 5.92 -31.28 7.40
N VAL A 69 5.75 -30.40 6.42
CA VAL A 69 4.46 -30.26 5.68
C VAL A 69 4.10 -31.54 4.91
N ARG A 70 5.07 -32.33 4.45
CA ARG A 70 4.80 -33.62 3.79
C ARG A 70 4.36 -34.68 4.79
N GLU A 71 4.96 -34.69 5.98
CA GLU A 71 4.63 -35.61 7.06
C GLU A 71 3.24 -35.29 7.66
N GLU A 72 2.88 -34.01 7.80
CA GLU A 72 1.54 -33.58 8.26
C GLU A 72 0.39 -33.93 7.30
N ARG A 73 0.70 -34.31 6.05
CA ARG A 73 -0.31 -34.71 5.05
C ARG A 73 -0.63 -36.21 5.08
N VAL A 74 0.06 -36.99 5.91
CA VAL A 74 -0.12 -38.44 6.09
C VAL A 74 -0.88 -38.70 7.39
#